data_AF-A0A067E3U0-F1
#
_entry.id   AF-A0A067E3U0-F1
#
_cell.length_a   1.000
_cell.length_b   1.000
_cell.length_c   1.000
_cell.angle_alpha   90.00
_cell.angle_beta   90.00
_cell.angle_gamma   90.00
#
_symmetry.space_group_name_H-M   'P 1'
#
loop_
_entity.id
_entity.type
_entity.pdbx_description
1 polymer ?
#
loop_
_entity_poly.entity_id
_entity_poly.type
_entity_poly.pdbx_seq_one_letter_code
_entity_poly.pdbx_strand_id
1 'polypeptide(L)'
;MEDSRRRSGLHDFNLASRKAEESAWRRFEAAEWLENLVGPLGVSSEPSEREFISCLRNGLILCNAINKINPGTVTKVVENSSYIQSFSRESQPPPAYQYFENVRNFLVAVEELKLPAFEASDLERDTLEAGSAAKIVDCILSLKSYHEWKQMSCENGFYKPAKTLLVLQSASRPSRASTVITSGSSRHLDMSALSEKQLPANGENLKLEGRLVFSTGVFHVC
;
A
#
# COMPACT_ATOMS: atom_id res chain seq x y z
N MET A 1 26.00 -2.05 38.71
CA MET A 1 24.58 -2.19 38.28
C MET A 1 24.18 -1.28 37.11
N GLU A 2 25.02 -0.36 36.64
CA GLU A 2 24.68 0.56 35.53
C GLU A 2 24.79 -0.02 34.11
N ASP A 3 25.63 -1.04 33.90
CA ASP A 3 25.94 -1.55 32.56
C ASP A 3 24.76 -2.34 31.92
N SER A 4 23.99 -3.05 32.74
CA SER A 4 22.78 -3.77 32.29
C SER A 4 21.66 -2.82 31.84
N ARG A 5 21.58 -1.62 32.43
CA ARG A 5 20.55 -0.63 32.11
C ARG A 5 20.80 0.05 30.76
N ARG A 6 22.07 0.26 30.41
CA ARG A 6 22.48 0.83 29.12
C ARG A 6 22.25 -0.13 27.95
N ARG A 7 22.49 -1.43 28.16
CA ARG A 7 22.25 -2.47 27.13
C ARG A 7 20.75 -2.66 26.83
N SER A 8 19.89 -2.65 27.85
CA SER A 8 18.43 -2.76 27.68
C SER A 8 17.86 -1.60 26.86
N GLY A 9 18.22 -0.36 27.19
CA GLY A 9 17.70 0.83 26.49
C GLY A 9 18.09 0.92 25.01
N LEU A 10 19.25 0.40 24.62
CA LEU A 10 19.67 0.35 23.20
C LEU A 10 18.87 -0.69 22.40
N HIS A 11 18.57 -1.84 23.01
CA HIS A 11 17.73 -2.86 22.40
C HIS A 11 16.27 -2.39 22.26
N ASP A 12 15.73 -1.73 23.28
CA ASP A 12 14.37 -1.15 23.25
C ASP A 12 14.25 -0.04 22.20
N PHE A 13 15.28 0.82 22.05
CA PHE A 13 15.33 1.84 21.01
C PHE A 13 15.36 1.23 19.60
N ASN A 14 16.16 0.17 19.39
CA ASN A 14 16.21 -0.53 18.11
C ASN A 14 14.85 -1.17 17.77
N LEU A 15 14.18 -1.77 18.76
CA LEU A 15 12.83 -2.33 18.59
C LEU A 15 11.79 -1.25 18.29
N ALA A 16 11.82 -0.12 19.01
CA ALA A 16 10.91 0.99 18.80
C ALA A 16 11.12 1.63 17.41
N SER A 17 12.37 1.80 16.98
CA SER A 17 12.71 2.32 15.64
C SER A 17 12.19 1.39 14.53
N ARG A 18 12.43 0.07 14.67
CA ARG A 18 11.94 -0.92 13.71
C ARG A 18 10.42 -0.95 13.64
N LYS A 19 9.74 -0.87 14.79
CA LYS A 19 8.28 -0.81 14.86
C LYS A 19 7.72 0.48 14.22
N ALA A 20 8.41 1.61 14.42
CA ALA A 20 8.04 2.87 13.80
C ALA A 20 8.18 2.83 12.27
N GLU A 21 9.28 2.25 11.77
CA GLU A 21 9.54 2.04 10.34
C GLU A 21 8.50 1.09 9.72
N GLU A 22 8.20 -0.03 10.37
CA GLU A 22 7.15 -0.95 9.93
C GLU A 22 5.77 -0.27 9.87
N SER A 23 5.43 0.53 10.89
CA SER A 23 4.19 1.32 10.90
C SER A 23 4.16 2.34 9.76
N ALA A 24 5.27 3.02 9.47
CA ALA A 24 5.38 3.95 8.36
C ALA A 24 5.22 3.23 7.01
N TRP A 25 5.86 2.08 6.85
CA TRP A 25 5.77 1.28 5.64
C TRP A 25 4.35 0.76 5.40
N ARG A 26 3.65 0.26 6.43
CA ARG A 26 2.25 -0.18 6.31
C ARG A 26 1.31 0.97 5.94
N ARG A 27 1.54 2.17 6.50
CA ARG A 27 0.79 3.38 6.12
C ARG A 27 1.02 3.76 4.67
N PHE A 28 2.27 3.73 4.22
CA PHE A 28 2.61 3.97 2.82
C PHE A 28 1.92 2.96 1.90
N GLU A 29 2.02 1.67 2.20
CA GLU A 29 1.40 0.60 1.41
C GLU A 29 -0.13 0.79 1.31
N ALA A 30 -0.79 1.12 2.43
CA ALA A 30 -2.22 1.36 2.46
C ALA A 30 -2.61 2.59 1.63
N ALA A 31 -1.86 3.69 1.73
CA ALA A 31 -2.09 4.91 0.97
C ALA A 31 -1.86 4.71 -0.52
N GLU A 32 -0.76 4.07 -0.91
CA GLU A 32 -0.44 3.76 -2.31
C GLU A 32 -1.51 2.84 -2.93
N TRP A 33 -1.98 1.84 -2.19
CA TRP A 33 -3.03 0.95 -2.68
C TRP A 33 -4.35 1.68 -2.91
N LEU A 34 -4.77 2.53 -1.97
CA LEU A 34 -5.96 3.35 -2.12
C LEU A 34 -5.82 4.32 -3.30
N GLU A 35 -4.67 4.97 -3.45
CA GLU A 35 -4.41 5.88 -4.57
C GLU A 35 -4.56 5.18 -5.93
N ASN A 36 -4.01 3.97 -6.05
CA ASN A 36 -4.13 3.16 -7.25
C ASN A 36 -5.58 2.70 -7.52
N LEU A 37 -6.39 2.49 -6.49
CA LEU A 37 -7.75 1.97 -6.63
C LEU A 37 -8.80 3.06 -6.91
N VAL A 38 -8.70 4.20 -6.22
CA VAL A 38 -9.72 5.27 -6.27
C VAL A 38 -9.23 6.59 -6.85
N GLY A 39 -7.92 6.75 -7.07
CA GLY A 39 -7.29 7.97 -7.58
C GLY A 39 -6.52 8.76 -6.51
N PRO A 40 -5.91 9.89 -6.89
CA PRO A 40 -4.98 10.65 -6.05
C PRO A 40 -5.55 11.00 -4.66
N LEU A 41 -4.81 10.69 -3.60
CA LEU A 41 -5.21 11.00 -2.22
C LEU A 41 -4.71 12.37 -1.75
N GLY A 42 -3.74 12.95 -2.47
CA GLY A 42 -3.12 14.22 -2.11
C GLY A 42 -2.21 14.14 -0.88
N VAL A 43 -1.64 12.96 -0.62
CA VAL A 43 -0.72 12.71 0.51
C VAL A 43 0.71 12.50 0.02
N SER A 44 1.69 12.68 0.91
CA SER A 44 3.10 12.39 0.63
C SER A 44 3.35 10.89 0.40
N SER A 45 4.49 10.55 -0.20
CA SER A 45 4.98 9.16 -0.30
C SER A 45 5.28 8.52 1.05
N GLU A 46 5.39 9.31 2.12
CA GLU A 46 5.50 8.79 3.48
C GLU A 46 4.52 9.57 4.35
N PRO A 47 3.21 9.24 4.30
CA PRO A 47 2.20 10.03 4.98
C PRO A 47 2.31 9.83 6.48
N SER A 48 2.34 10.92 7.26
CA SER A 48 2.18 10.86 8.71
C SER A 48 0.81 10.28 9.11
N GLU A 49 0.66 9.81 10.35
CA GLU A 49 -0.63 9.30 10.84
C GLU A 49 -1.76 10.33 10.67
N ARG A 50 -1.47 11.61 10.94
CA ARG A 50 -2.44 12.69 10.78
C ARG A 50 -2.82 12.94 9.33
N GLU A 51 -1.86 12.94 8.42
CA GLU A 51 -2.15 13.13 6.99
C GLU A 51 -2.98 11.97 6.44
N PHE A 52 -2.60 10.74 6.78
CA PHE A 52 -3.33 9.53 6.39
C PHE A 52 -4.77 9.54 6.91
N ILE A 53 -4.98 9.91 8.17
CA ILE A 53 -6.34 10.00 8.74
C ILE A 53 -7.12 11.16 8.12
N SER A 54 -6.47 12.30 7.89
CA SER A 54 -7.11 13.48 7.33
C SER A 54 -7.70 13.22 5.95
N CYS A 55 -7.03 12.44 5.08
CA CYS A 55 -7.58 12.13 3.76
C CYS A 55 -8.77 11.17 3.83
N LEU A 56 -8.82 10.27 4.82
CA LEU A 56 -9.92 9.31 4.99
C LEU A 56 -11.13 9.86 5.77
N ARG A 57 -10.96 11.00 6.46
CA ARG A 57 -11.93 11.53 7.43
C ARG A 57 -13.32 11.82 6.87
N ASN A 58 -13.44 12.18 5.59
CA ASN A 58 -14.75 12.44 4.96
C ASN A 58 -15.50 11.16 4.54
N GLY A 59 -14.85 9.99 4.67
CA GLY A 59 -15.39 8.68 4.31
C GLY A 59 -15.50 8.42 2.81
N LEU A 60 -15.20 9.38 1.93
CA LEU A 60 -15.39 9.24 0.48
C LEU A 60 -14.43 8.23 -0.13
N ILE A 61 -13.14 8.33 0.21
CA ILE A 61 -12.11 7.39 -0.27
C ILE A 61 -12.45 5.96 0.16
N LEU A 62 -12.91 5.80 1.41
CA LEU A 62 -13.31 4.50 1.97
C LEU A 62 -14.50 3.89 1.23
N CYS A 63 -15.58 4.66 1.07
CA CYS A 63 -16.77 4.24 0.35
C CYS A 63 -16.47 3.92 -1.13
N ASN A 64 -15.65 4.74 -1.77
CA ASN A 64 -15.25 4.53 -3.16
C ASN A 64 -14.42 3.26 -3.32
N ALA A 65 -13.48 3.00 -2.39
CA ALA A 65 -12.64 1.81 -2.42
C ALA A 65 -13.48 0.53 -2.33
N ILE A 66 -14.39 0.44 -1.35
CA ILE A 66 -15.22 -0.75 -1.20
C ILE A 66 -16.22 -0.91 -2.36
N ASN A 67 -16.71 0.19 -2.94
CA ASN A 67 -17.56 0.16 -4.13
C ASN A 67 -16.80 -0.29 -5.40
N LYS A 68 -15.50 -0.01 -5.52
CA LYS A 68 -14.67 -0.56 -6.61
C LYS A 68 -14.54 -2.07 -6.50
N ILE A 69 -14.39 -2.59 -5.27
CA ILE A 69 -14.25 -4.02 -5.00
C ILE A 69 -15.60 -4.74 -5.16
N ASN A 70 -16.67 -4.12 -4.70
CA ASN A 70 -18.01 -4.67 -4.74
C ASN A 70 -19.03 -3.57 -5.08
N PRO A 71 -19.36 -3.40 -6.37
CA PRO A 71 -20.28 -2.36 -6.82
C PRO A 71 -21.62 -2.41 -6.08
N GLY A 72 -22.09 -1.26 -5.60
CA GLY A 72 -23.38 -1.12 -4.92
C GLY A 72 -23.36 -1.36 -3.41
N THR A 73 -22.21 -1.73 -2.82
CA THR A 73 -22.07 -1.97 -1.38
C THR A 73 -22.44 -0.75 -0.54
N VAL A 74 -21.96 0.43 -0.95
CA VAL A 74 -22.39 1.71 -0.40
C VAL A 74 -23.22 2.41 -1.47
N THR A 75 -24.54 2.31 -1.35
CA THR A 75 -25.50 2.85 -2.33
C THR A 75 -25.63 4.38 -2.25
N LYS A 76 -25.27 4.97 -1.10
CA LYS A 76 -25.32 6.42 -0.86
C LYS A 76 -23.95 6.93 -0.44
N VAL A 77 -23.12 7.27 -1.42
CA VAL A 77 -21.92 8.07 -1.18
C VAL A 77 -22.35 9.52 -1.26
N VAL A 78 -22.38 10.21 -0.12
CA VAL A 78 -22.73 11.62 -0.10
C VAL A 78 -21.48 12.40 -0.43
N GLU A 79 -21.27 12.66 -1.71
CA GLU A 79 -20.31 13.69 -2.15
C GLU A 79 -20.90 15.05 -1.80
N ASN A 80 -20.07 15.94 -1.24
CA ASN A 80 -20.43 17.33 -0.97
C ASN A 80 -20.91 17.98 -2.28
N SER A 81 -22.19 17.87 -2.59
CA SER A 81 -22.80 18.56 -3.72
C SER A 81 -23.00 20.00 -3.30
N SER A 82 -21.91 20.77 -3.36
CA SER A 82 -21.96 22.23 -3.28
C SER A 82 -22.63 22.85 -4.52
N TYR A 83 -23.23 22.06 -5.41
CA TYR A 83 -23.76 22.52 -6.70
C TYR A 83 -25.29 22.50 -6.81
N ILE A 84 -26.05 21.92 -5.87
CA ILE A 84 -27.51 22.14 -5.87
C ILE A 84 -27.82 23.45 -5.14
N GLN A 85 -27.52 24.56 -5.83
CA GLN A 85 -28.19 25.84 -5.61
C GLN A 85 -29.66 25.69 -6.00
N SER A 86 -30.58 25.49 -5.05
CA SER A 86 -31.93 26.07 -5.16
C SER A 86 -32.84 25.93 -3.94
N PHE A 87 -32.54 25.11 -2.93
CA PHE A 87 -33.41 24.99 -1.75
C PHE A 87 -32.70 25.35 -0.45
N SER A 88 -33.19 26.44 0.17
CA SER A 88 -32.96 26.93 1.54
C SER A 88 -31.67 26.47 2.22
N ARG A 89 -30.73 27.42 2.33
CA ARG A 89 -29.44 27.25 3.04
C ARG A 89 -29.63 26.98 4.54
N GLU A 90 -30.83 27.20 5.10
CA GLU A 90 -31.14 26.94 6.52
C GLU A 90 -31.44 25.46 6.85
N SER A 91 -31.70 24.58 5.86
CA SER A 91 -32.09 23.18 6.15
C SER A 91 -31.06 22.13 5.68
N GLN A 92 -29.89 22.54 5.19
CA GLN A 92 -28.86 21.60 4.79
C GLN A 92 -28.12 21.04 6.02
N PRO A 93 -28.01 19.70 6.16
CA PRO A 93 -27.22 19.11 7.22
C PRO A 93 -25.78 19.62 7.16
N PRO A 94 -25.13 19.88 8.30
CA PRO A 94 -23.73 20.29 8.30
C PRO A 94 -22.87 19.24 7.59
N PRO A 95 -21.80 19.64 6.87
CA PRO A 95 -20.92 18.69 6.15
C PRO A 95 -20.38 17.55 7.02
N ALA A 96 -20.19 17.79 8.32
CA ALA A 96 -19.78 16.77 9.28
C ALA A 96 -20.77 15.60 9.40
N TYR A 97 -22.07 15.85 9.24
CA TYR A 97 -23.10 14.80 9.26
C TYR A 97 -22.94 13.84 8.07
N GLN A 98 -22.62 14.38 6.89
CA GLN A 98 -22.40 13.60 5.67
C GLN A 98 -21.14 12.74 5.77
N TYR A 99 -20.06 13.28 6.37
CA TYR A 99 -18.83 12.53 6.59
C TYR A 99 -19.06 11.34 7.51
N PHE A 100 -19.80 11.58 8.60
CA PHE A 100 -20.16 10.52 9.53
C PHE A 100 -21.03 9.44 8.87
N GLU A 101 -22.00 9.82 8.03
CA GLU A 101 -22.80 8.85 7.27
C GLU A 101 -21.96 8.02 6.30
N ASN A 102 -21.03 8.64 5.58
CA ASN A 102 -20.11 7.92 4.68
C ASN A 102 -19.26 6.91 5.48
N VAL A 103 -18.63 7.35 6.57
CA VAL A 103 -17.82 6.47 7.43
C VAL A 103 -18.68 5.32 7.98
N ARG A 104 -19.88 5.60 8.49
CA ARG A 104 -20.80 4.57 8.99
C ARG A 104 -21.17 3.55 7.91
N ASN A 105 -21.52 4.00 6.71
CA ASN A 105 -21.89 3.12 5.60
C ASN A 105 -20.73 2.20 5.21
N PHE A 106 -19.50 2.75 5.18
CA PHE A 106 -18.30 1.94 4.97
C PHE A 106 -18.10 0.91 6.09
N LEU A 107 -18.25 1.29 7.37
CA LEU A 107 -18.06 0.37 8.49
C LEU A 107 -19.04 -0.80 8.48
N VAL A 108 -20.32 -0.55 8.16
CA VAL A 108 -21.33 -1.61 7.96
C VAL A 108 -20.89 -2.57 6.87
N ALA A 109 -20.40 -2.05 5.75
CA ALA A 109 -19.93 -2.87 4.64
C ALA A 109 -18.70 -3.72 4.99
N VAL A 110 -17.74 -3.18 5.74
CA VAL A 110 -16.55 -3.93 6.22
C VAL A 110 -16.96 -5.05 7.17
N GLU A 111 -17.92 -4.80 8.05
CA GLU A 111 -18.47 -5.81 8.97
C GLU A 111 -19.17 -6.95 8.21
N GLU A 112 -19.95 -6.65 7.17
CA GLU A 112 -20.57 -7.65 6.30
C GLU A 112 -19.52 -8.53 5.59
N LEU A 113 -18.38 -7.95 5.22
CA LEU A 113 -17.24 -8.67 4.66
C LEU A 113 -16.40 -9.41 5.71
N LYS A 114 -16.74 -9.29 7.00
CA LYS A 114 -16.03 -9.88 8.15
C LYS A 114 -14.56 -9.48 8.23
N LEU A 115 -14.26 -8.26 7.81
CA LEU A 115 -12.93 -7.66 7.89
C LEU A 115 -12.76 -6.92 9.22
N PRO A 116 -11.53 -6.73 9.72
CA PRO A 116 -11.31 -5.92 10.91
C PRO A 116 -11.83 -4.50 10.66
N ALA A 117 -12.69 -4.04 11.56
CA ALA A 117 -13.27 -2.71 11.53
C ALA A 117 -12.60 -1.80 12.57
N PHE A 118 -12.66 -0.50 12.31
CA PHE A 118 -12.31 0.56 13.24
C PHE A 118 -13.58 1.32 13.64
N GLU A 119 -13.49 2.30 14.55
CA GLU A 119 -14.61 3.11 15.00
C GLU A 119 -14.57 4.53 14.41
N ALA A 120 -15.72 5.18 14.25
CA ALA A 120 -15.75 6.55 13.71
C ALA A 120 -14.89 7.56 14.52
N SER A 121 -14.72 7.32 15.82
CA SER A 121 -13.83 8.05 16.72
C SER A 121 -12.35 7.94 16.33
N ASP A 122 -11.92 6.81 15.77
CA ASP A 122 -10.53 6.59 15.35
C ASP A 122 -10.12 7.54 14.18
N LEU A 123 -11.10 8.12 13.45
CA LEU A 123 -10.89 9.13 12.40
C LEU A 123 -11.02 10.58 12.89
N GLU A 124 -11.34 10.80 14.17
CA GLU A 124 -11.53 12.14 14.70
C GLU A 124 -10.19 12.84 14.95
N ARG A 125 -9.99 14.02 14.33
CA ARG A 125 -8.73 14.77 14.39
C ARG A 125 -8.34 15.21 15.81
N ASP A 126 -9.32 15.52 16.64
CA ASP A 126 -9.10 16.08 17.98
C ASP A 126 -8.96 14.99 19.06
N THR A 127 -9.37 13.76 18.75
CA THR A 127 -9.36 12.59 19.65
C THR A 127 -8.49 11.47 19.07
N LEU A 128 -7.35 11.82 18.44
CA LEU A 128 -6.48 10.82 17.83
C LEU A 128 -5.77 10.00 18.92
N GLU A 129 -6.46 8.99 19.42
CA GLU A 129 -5.95 8.05 20.42
C GLU A 129 -4.77 7.26 19.84
N ALA A 130 -3.79 6.97 20.69
CA ALA A 130 -2.62 6.19 20.30
C ALA A 130 -3.06 4.83 19.73
N GLY A 131 -2.69 4.55 18.48
CA GLY A 131 -3.03 3.31 17.78
C GLY A 131 -4.29 3.36 16.90
N SER A 132 -5.04 4.46 16.89
CA SER A 132 -6.18 4.64 15.96
C SER A 132 -5.75 4.48 14.51
N ALA A 133 -4.62 5.10 14.14
CA ALA A 133 -4.04 4.97 12.80
C ALA A 133 -3.73 3.51 12.43
N ALA A 134 -3.23 2.72 13.39
CA ALA A 134 -2.90 1.31 13.16
C ALA A 134 -4.15 0.49 12.84
N LYS A 135 -5.26 0.68 13.58
CA LYS A 135 -6.53 0.00 13.30
C LYS A 135 -7.05 0.31 11.89
N ILE A 136 -6.98 1.58 11.49
CA ILE A 136 -7.41 2.03 10.17
C ILE A 136 -6.54 1.38 9.09
N VAL A 137 -5.22 1.41 9.25
CA VAL A 137 -4.28 0.76 8.33
C VAL A 137 -4.56 -0.74 8.20
N ASP A 138 -4.80 -1.43 9.32
CA ASP A 138 -5.11 -2.87 9.31
C ASP A 138 -6.44 -3.16 8.61
N CYS A 139 -7.46 -2.32 8.78
CA CYS A 139 -8.71 -2.40 8.04
C CYS A 139 -8.47 -2.27 6.53
N ILE A 140 -7.72 -1.25 6.10
CA ILE A 140 -7.41 -1.01 4.68
C ILE A 140 -6.59 -2.15 4.07
N LEU A 141 -5.54 -2.62 4.74
CA LEU A 141 -4.72 -3.72 4.24
C LEU A 141 -5.49 -5.04 4.21
N SER A 142 -6.41 -5.27 5.14
CA SER A 142 -7.32 -6.42 5.08
C SER A 142 -8.28 -6.33 3.90
N LEU A 143 -8.79 -5.12 3.61
CA LEU A 143 -9.61 -4.87 2.44
C LEU A 143 -8.83 -5.08 1.13
N LYS A 144 -7.54 -4.69 1.08
CA LYS A 144 -6.63 -5.01 -0.02
C LYS A 144 -6.50 -6.51 -0.23
N SER A 145 -6.17 -7.27 0.82
CA SER A 145 -6.06 -8.74 0.71
C SER A 145 -7.37 -9.39 0.28
N TYR A 146 -8.51 -8.89 0.75
CA TYR A 146 -9.82 -9.34 0.30
C TYR A 146 -10.07 -9.06 -1.19
N HIS A 147 -9.68 -7.88 -1.68
CA HIS A 147 -9.79 -7.54 -3.10
C HIS A 147 -8.94 -8.46 -3.99
N GLU A 148 -7.70 -8.74 -3.58
CA GLU A 148 -6.81 -9.67 -4.28
C GLU A 148 -7.38 -11.10 -4.30
N TRP A 149 -7.90 -11.57 -3.16
CA TRP A 149 -8.58 -12.86 -3.06
C TRP A 149 -9.81 -12.95 -3.96
N LYS A 150 -10.62 -11.89 -4.00
CA LYS A 150 -11.82 -11.81 -4.83
C LYS A 150 -11.47 -11.82 -6.32
N GLN A 151 -10.43 -11.11 -6.73
CA GLN A 151 -9.93 -11.13 -8.11
C GLN A 151 -9.53 -12.55 -8.51
N MET A 152 -8.68 -13.24 -7.76
CA MET A 152 -8.28 -14.60 -8.14
C MET A 152 -9.43 -15.62 -8.11
N SER A 153 -10.47 -15.39 -7.30
CA SER A 153 -11.62 -16.31 -7.18
C SER A 153 -12.68 -16.09 -8.27
N CYS A 154 -12.74 -14.90 -8.86
CA CYS A 154 -13.75 -14.52 -9.86
C CYS A 154 -13.17 -14.35 -11.28
N GLU A 155 -11.86 -14.13 -11.41
CA GLU A 155 -11.17 -13.75 -12.65
C GLU A 155 -10.50 -14.94 -13.37
N ASN A 156 -11.04 -16.15 -13.23
CA ASN A 156 -10.67 -17.30 -14.07
C ASN A 156 -11.18 -17.19 -15.54
N GLY A 157 -11.54 -15.99 -16.02
CA GLY A 157 -12.21 -15.77 -17.30
C GLY A 157 -11.55 -14.80 -18.28
N PHE A 158 -10.75 -13.83 -17.85
CA PHE A 158 -10.29 -12.75 -18.76
C PHE A 158 -8.91 -12.16 -18.40
N TYR A 159 -7.84 -12.95 -18.48
CA TYR A 159 -6.50 -12.36 -18.62
C TYR A 159 -6.27 -11.97 -20.09
N LYS A 160 -6.29 -10.67 -20.35
CA LYS A 160 -5.32 -10.08 -21.27
C LYS A 160 -4.64 -8.89 -20.59
N PRO A 161 -3.39 -9.04 -20.15
CA PRO A 161 -2.43 -7.97 -20.21
C PRO A 161 -1.56 -8.17 -21.46
N ALA A 162 -1.79 -7.32 -22.46
CA ALA A 162 -0.93 -7.20 -23.62
C ALA A 162 0.41 -6.57 -23.21
N LYS A 163 1.49 -7.36 -23.21
CA LYS A 163 2.83 -6.89 -23.55
C LYS A 163 3.50 -7.92 -24.45
N THR A 164 3.45 -7.61 -25.74
CA THR A 164 4.08 -8.31 -26.84
C THR A 164 5.60 -8.31 -26.69
N LEU A 165 6.24 -9.49 -26.67
CA LEU A 165 7.60 -9.69 -27.14
C LEU A 165 7.51 -10.60 -28.37
N LEU A 166 7.62 -9.98 -29.55
CA LEU A 166 7.67 -10.69 -30.83
C LEU A 166 8.97 -11.50 -30.87
N VAL A 167 8.86 -12.83 -30.77
CA VAL A 167 9.89 -13.74 -31.26
C VAL A 167 9.39 -14.29 -32.58
N LEU A 168 9.87 -13.70 -33.68
CA LEU A 168 9.73 -14.26 -35.02
C LEU A 168 10.96 -15.12 -35.30
N GLN A 169 10.80 -16.44 -35.32
CA GLN A 169 11.70 -17.31 -36.08
C GLN A 169 10.84 -18.32 -36.85
N SER A 170 10.84 -18.14 -38.18
CA SER A 170 10.07 -18.94 -39.11
C SER A 170 10.68 -20.32 -39.30
N ALA A 171 9.80 -21.32 -39.42
CA ALA A 171 10.15 -22.67 -39.81
C ALA A 171 10.02 -22.83 -41.33
N SER A 172 11.02 -23.42 -41.95
CA SER A 172 10.86 -24.12 -43.24
C SER A 172 11.65 -25.43 -43.20
N ARG A 173 10.89 -26.53 -43.14
CA ARG A 173 11.31 -27.94 -43.39
C ARG A 173 11.56 -28.14 -44.89
N PRO A 174 12.32 -29.18 -45.37
CA PRO A 174 11.81 -30.57 -45.30
C PRO A 174 12.82 -31.76 -45.23
N SER A 175 12.30 -32.84 -44.63
CA SER A 175 12.37 -34.28 -44.98
C SER A 175 13.64 -35.16 -44.92
N ARG A 176 13.45 -36.31 -44.20
CA ARG A 176 14.10 -37.66 -44.23
C ARG A 176 15.55 -37.73 -43.71
N ALA A 177 16.03 -38.70 -42.92
CA ALA A 177 15.66 -40.09 -42.66
C ALA A 177 16.00 -40.54 -41.21
N SER A 178 15.58 -41.77 -40.88
CA SER A 178 15.62 -42.56 -39.64
C SER A 178 16.86 -42.48 -38.73
N THR A 179 16.65 -42.55 -37.40
CA THR A 179 16.91 -43.75 -36.56
C THR A 179 16.58 -43.50 -35.08
N VAL A 180 16.01 -44.54 -34.47
CA VAL A 180 15.83 -44.87 -33.04
C VAL A 180 16.97 -44.37 -32.15
N ILE A 181 16.69 -43.79 -30.96
CA ILE A 181 17.09 -44.28 -29.61
C ILE A 181 16.22 -43.61 -28.51
N THR A 182 15.77 -44.45 -27.58
CA THR A 182 15.05 -44.25 -26.32
C THR A 182 15.73 -43.29 -25.32
N SER A 183 14.92 -42.71 -24.42
CA SER A 183 15.05 -42.77 -22.95
C SER A 183 14.91 -41.41 -22.24
N GLY A 184 14.03 -41.37 -21.25
CA GLY A 184 13.69 -40.17 -20.48
C GLY A 184 14.65 -39.88 -19.33
N SER A 185 14.43 -38.78 -18.62
CA SER A 185 14.69 -38.69 -17.17
C SER A 185 14.17 -37.39 -16.57
N SER A 186 13.60 -37.52 -15.37
CA SER A 186 13.09 -36.47 -14.49
C SER A 186 14.15 -35.48 -14.03
N ARG A 187 13.73 -34.24 -13.76
CA ARG A 187 14.57 -33.18 -13.17
C ARG A 187 14.56 -33.32 -11.65
N HIS A 188 15.67 -33.81 -11.11
CA HIS A 188 15.99 -33.91 -9.69
C HIS A 188 16.71 -32.61 -9.26
N LEU A 189 16.23 -31.95 -8.20
CA LEU A 189 16.91 -30.82 -7.56
C LEU A 189 17.89 -31.35 -6.52
N ASP A 190 19.06 -30.73 -6.41
CA ASP A 190 19.92 -30.94 -5.24
C ASP A 190 20.58 -29.64 -4.78
N MET A 191 20.55 -29.43 -3.47
CA MET A 191 21.30 -28.42 -2.72
C MET A 191 22.56 -29.12 -2.20
N SER A 192 23.73 -28.46 -2.19
CA SER A 192 24.74 -28.69 -1.14
C SER A 192 25.89 -27.69 -1.17
N ALA A 193 26.54 -27.63 -0.02
CA ALA A 193 27.33 -26.53 0.54
C ALA A 193 28.86 -26.66 0.37
N LEU A 194 29.55 -25.57 0.75
CA LEU A 194 30.91 -25.45 1.30
C LEU A 194 32.12 -25.96 0.46
N SER A 195 33.07 -25.06 0.15
CA SER A 195 34.40 -25.01 0.82
C SER A 195 35.36 -24.01 0.15
N GLU A 196 36.34 -23.60 0.93
CA GLU A 196 37.28 -22.47 0.91
C GLU A 196 38.33 -22.47 -0.22
N LYS A 197 38.77 -21.28 -0.67
CA LYS A 197 40.18 -20.81 -0.50
C LYS A 197 40.49 -19.42 -1.10
N GLN A 198 41.08 -18.58 -0.23
CA GLN A 198 42.30 -17.77 -0.44
C GLN A 198 42.27 -16.42 -1.19
N LEU A 199 42.61 -15.38 -0.43
CA LEU A 199 43.05 -14.02 -0.84
C LEU A 199 44.41 -14.03 -1.56
N PRO A 200 44.71 -12.98 -2.36
CA PRO A 200 45.72 -12.02 -1.91
C PRO A 200 45.35 -10.54 -2.13
N ALA A 201 46.08 -9.69 -1.40
CA ALA A 201 45.96 -8.25 -1.28
C ALA A 201 46.63 -7.44 -2.41
N ASN A 202 46.04 -6.29 -2.76
CA ASN A 202 46.61 -4.97 -3.11
C ASN A 202 45.45 -4.14 -3.70
N GLY A 203 45.19 -2.86 -3.50
CA GLY A 203 45.82 -1.72 -2.84
C GLY A 203 44.98 -0.48 -3.21
N GLU A 204 45.18 0.62 -2.48
CA GLU A 204 44.96 2.04 -2.83
C GLU A 204 43.54 2.65 -3.09
N ASN A 205 43.14 3.51 -2.12
CA ASN A 205 42.56 4.86 -2.22
C ASN A 205 41.33 5.10 -3.16
N LEU A 206 40.23 5.71 -2.71
CA LEU A 206 40.15 7.10 -2.26
C LEU A 206 38.90 7.38 -1.41
N LYS A 207 39.16 8.12 -0.34
CA LYS A 207 38.24 8.91 0.47
C LYS A 207 37.59 10.02 -0.36
N LEU A 208 36.28 10.19 -0.28
CA LEU A 208 35.65 11.47 -0.62
C LEU A 208 34.48 11.75 0.34
N GLU A 209 34.82 12.49 1.39
CA GLU A 209 33.87 13.17 2.27
C GLU A 209 33.12 14.26 1.49
N GLY A 210 31.92 14.56 1.98
CA GLY A 210 30.92 15.35 1.30
C GLY A 210 31.23 16.84 1.13
N ARG A 211 30.37 17.48 0.36
CA ARG A 211 30.19 18.93 0.38
C ARG A 211 28.72 19.27 0.21
N LEU A 212 28.08 19.52 1.35
CA LEU A 212 26.88 20.36 1.43
C LEU A 212 27.25 21.75 0.93
N VAL A 213 26.54 22.25 -0.08
CA VAL A 213 26.47 23.69 -0.38
C VAL A 213 25.03 24.11 -0.16
N PHE A 214 24.81 24.78 0.96
CA PHE A 214 23.67 25.66 1.15
C PHE A 214 23.89 26.89 0.27
N SER A 215 22.96 27.17 -0.64
CA SER A 215 22.82 28.49 -1.25
C SER A 215 21.49 29.08 -0.84
N THR A 216 21.58 30.11 -0.01
CA THR A 216 20.53 30.99 0.50
C THR A 216 20.07 32.00 -0.56
N GLY A 217 18.78 32.33 -0.54
CA GLY A 217 18.18 33.59 -1.04
C GLY A 217 17.87 33.61 -2.54
N VAL A 218 16.78 34.20 -3.04
CA VAL A 218 15.99 35.33 -2.54
C VAL A 218 14.59 35.28 -3.16
N PHE A 219 13.57 35.59 -2.35
CA PHE A 219 12.21 35.91 -2.78
C PHE A 219 12.18 37.19 -3.61
N HIS A 220 11.49 37.21 -4.74
CA HIS A 220 10.90 38.45 -5.25
C HIS A 220 9.48 38.22 -5.77
N VAL A 221 8.56 38.91 -5.10
CA VAL A 221 7.18 39.17 -5.50
C VAL A 221 7.21 40.20 -6.63
N CYS A 222 6.44 39.97 -7.69
CA CYS A 222 5.69 40.94 -8.48
C CYS A 222 4.52 40.19 -9.12
#